data_AF-A0A2V8MF35-F1
#
_entry.id   AF-A0A2V8MF35-F1
#
_cell.length_a   1.000
_cell.length_b   1.000
_cell.length_c   1.000
_cell.angle_alpha   90.00
_cell.angle_beta   90.00
_cell.angle_gamma   90.00
#
_symmetry.space_group_name_H-M   'P 1'
#
loop_
_entity.id
_entity.type
_entity.pdbx_description
1 polymer ?
#
loop_
_entity_poly.entity_id
_entity_poly.type
_entity_poly.pdbx_seq_one_letter_code
_entity_poly.pdbx_strand_id
1 'polypeptide(L)'
;EFGPAYLAAGITTARDVGNDIEFGTALRDAAKQGKGLGPRMLLAGYIDGKNEFHTFDVQVDTPAEARAAVQHYKDAGYEQIKIRDNVKLETLKVITAEAHRLGMTVTGHVPKGMNALQAVEAGMDQINHLNFVASAFFPKADPRRPQVSIDLESPNSKYALRFLKEHGTVTDPTVAVLELMIHPKETPIESFEPGLTKVPPELVEQINKKGGPAGEAEGLRMVIDTLLKIIGALHKANIPIVAGT
;
A
#
# COMPACT_ATOMS: atom_id res chain seq x y z
N GLU A 1 8.71 15.90 12.71
CA GLU A 1 7.79 15.38 13.75
C GLU A 1 7.61 13.87 13.69
N PHE A 2 7.49 13.25 12.51
CA PHE A 2 7.26 11.80 12.40
C PHE A 2 8.39 10.91 12.94
N GLY A 3 9.65 11.30 12.73
CA GLY A 3 10.81 10.51 13.16
C GLY A 3 10.83 10.16 14.66
N PRO A 4 10.76 11.15 15.57
CA PRO A 4 10.69 10.88 17.02
C PRO A 4 9.45 10.08 17.42
N ALA A 5 8.29 10.33 16.79
CA ALA A 5 7.06 9.59 17.09
C ALA A 5 7.19 8.10 16.74
N TYR A 6 7.79 7.77 15.59
CA TYR A 6 8.10 6.38 15.23
C TYR A 6 9.04 5.71 16.24
N LEU A 7 10.12 6.39 16.63
CA LEU A 7 11.05 5.85 17.64
C LEU A 7 10.38 5.63 19.00
N ALA A 8 9.52 6.56 19.43
CA ALA A 8 8.76 6.43 20.68
C ALA A 8 7.77 5.25 20.65
N ALA A 9 7.28 4.87 19.46
CA ALA A 9 6.48 3.68 19.23
C ALA A 9 7.32 2.40 19.03
N GLY A 10 8.64 2.46 19.16
CA GLY A 10 9.54 1.32 18.97
C GLY A 10 9.86 0.98 17.51
N ILE A 11 9.42 1.81 16.55
CA ILE A 11 9.70 1.62 15.13
C ILE A 11 11.12 2.12 14.85
N THR A 12 12.03 1.19 14.56
CA THR A 12 13.45 1.49 14.30
C THR A 12 13.84 1.38 12.82
N THR A 13 12.97 0.80 11.99
CA THR A 13 13.05 0.84 10.53
C THR A 13 11.66 1.13 9.99
N ALA A 14 11.53 2.11 9.11
CA ALA A 14 10.29 2.46 8.44
C ALA A 14 10.50 2.42 6.93
N ARG A 15 9.48 1.97 6.22
CA ARG A 15 9.44 2.09 4.76
C ARG A 15 8.59 3.29 4.38
N ASP A 16 9.21 4.25 3.73
CA ASP A 16 8.49 5.32 3.04
C ASP A 16 8.01 4.78 1.68
N VAL A 17 6.70 4.76 1.49
CA VAL A 17 6.04 4.16 0.31
C VAL A 17 5.56 5.21 -0.68
N GLY A 18 6.33 6.27 -0.87
CA GLY A 18 6.07 7.34 -1.83
C GLY A 18 6.08 8.69 -1.17
N ASN A 19 7.03 9.53 -1.58
CA ASN A 19 7.23 10.88 -1.08
C ASN A 19 7.86 11.74 -2.17
N ASP A 20 7.92 13.04 -1.94
CA ASP A 20 8.80 13.93 -2.67
C ASP A 20 10.27 13.47 -2.52
N ILE A 21 11.05 13.57 -3.60
CA ILE A 21 12.39 12.96 -3.64
C ILE A 21 13.37 13.72 -2.75
N GLU A 22 13.33 15.05 -2.77
CA GLU A 22 14.16 15.90 -1.92
C GLU A 22 13.78 15.71 -0.45
N PHE A 23 12.50 15.69 -0.13
CA PHE A 23 12.05 15.49 1.25
C PHE A 23 12.40 14.10 1.79
N GLY A 24 12.11 13.05 1.01
CA GLY A 24 12.39 11.66 1.39
C GLY A 24 13.87 11.39 1.62
N THR A 25 14.72 11.87 0.71
CA THR A 25 16.18 11.72 0.83
C THR A 25 16.75 12.54 1.98
N ALA A 26 16.29 13.77 2.19
CA ALA A 26 16.73 14.61 3.30
C ALA A 26 16.43 13.95 4.66
N LEU A 27 15.23 13.39 4.84
CA LEU A 27 14.88 12.68 6.07
C LEU A 27 15.70 11.40 6.28
N ARG A 28 15.83 10.57 5.24
CA ARG A 28 16.65 9.34 5.28
C ARG A 28 18.09 9.67 5.66
N ASP A 29 18.69 10.66 5.02
CA ASP A 29 20.11 10.96 5.17
C ASP A 29 20.39 11.65 6.52
N ALA A 30 19.47 12.50 7.00
CA ALA A 30 19.55 13.05 8.35
C ALA A 30 19.51 11.94 9.41
N ALA A 31 18.59 10.98 9.30
CA ALA A 31 18.51 9.84 10.22
C ALA A 31 19.76 8.95 10.13
N LYS A 32 20.20 8.59 8.92
CA LYS A 32 21.38 7.75 8.67
C LYS A 32 22.67 8.36 9.20
N GLN A 33 22.80 9.69 9.16
CA GLN A 33 23.98 10.41 9.65
C GLN A 33 23.90 10.75 11.15
N GLY A 34 22.83 10.37 11.85
CA GLY A 34 22.61 10.74 13.26
C GLY A 34 22.35 12.24 13.47
N LYS A 35 22.01 12.98 12.40
CA LYS A 35 21.69 14.41 12.44
C LYS A 35 20.17 14.69 12.58
N GLY A 36 19.36 13.64 12.51
CA GLY A 36 17.93 13.67 12.77
C GLY A 36 17.50 12.47 13.60
N LEU A 37 16.55 12.68 14.51
CA LEU A 37 15.93 11.60 15.28
C LEU A 37 14.84 10.94 14.43
N GLY A 38 15.09 9.72 13.97
CA GLY A 38 14.13 8.91 13.23
C GLY A 38 14.62 7.47 13.00
N PRO A 39 13.72 6.59 12.54
CA PRO A 39 14.10 5.23 12.18
C PRO A 39 15.04 5.20 10.97
N ARG A 40 15.67 4.04 10.73
CA ARG A 40 16.25 3.75 9.41
C ARG A 40 15.14 3.80 8.37
N MET A 41 15.31 4.60 7.33
CA MET A 41 14.31 4.75 6.26
C MET A 41 14.70 3.94 5.03
N LEU A 42 13.79 3.08 4.57
CA LEU A 42 13.83 2.43 3.26
C LEU A 42 12.87 3.19 2.34
N LEU A 43 13.32 3.65 1.18
CA LEU A 43 12.52 4.54 0.33
C LEU A 43 12.00 3.82 -0.93
N ALA A 44 10.72 4.02 -1.25
CA ALA A 44 10.09 3.60 -2.50
C ALA A 44 9.72 4.80 -3.38
N GLY A 45 10.26 4.85 -4.59
CA GLY A 45 10.13 5.98 -5.50
C GLY A 45 8.75 6.02 -6.14
N TYR A 46 8.03 7.13 -6.01
CA TYR A 46 6.67 7.27 -6.52
C TYR A 46 6.64 7.36 -8.05
N ILE A 47 5.85 6.50 -8.70
CA ILE A 47 5.56 6.58 -10.13
C ILE A 47 4.06 6.38 -10.37
N ASP A 48 3.45 7.31 -11.11
CA ASP A 48 2.09 7.17 -11.61
C ASP A 48 2.05 7.21 -13.16
N GLY A 49 0.92 6.80 -13.74
CA GLY A 49 0.65 7.08 -15.15
C GLY A 49 0.21 8.52 -15.37
N LYS A 50 0.37 9.05 -16.59
CA LYS A 50 -0.11 10.40 -16.94
C LYS A 50 -1.59 10.56 -16.61
N ASN A 51 -1.91 11.57 -15.81
CA ASN A 51 -3.27 11.92 -15.40
C ASN A 51 -3.34 13.37 -14.88
N GLU A 52 -4.54 13.92 -14.68
CA GLU A 52 -4.76 15.32 -14.27
C GLU A 52 -4.50 15.60 -12.78
N PHE A 53 -4.33 14.56 -11.96
CA PHE A 53 -4.09 14.66 -10.53
C PHE A 53 -2.63 14.33 -10.20
N HIS A 54 -1.90 15.32 -9.68
CA HIS A 54 -0.47 15.18 -9.42
C HIS A 54 -0.20 15.23 -7.92
N THR A 55 0.04 14.08 -7.28
CA THR A 55 0.46 14.02 -5.86
C THR A 55 1.96 14.31 -5.71
N PHE A 56 2.77 13.69 -6.56
CA PHE A 56 4.19 13.94 -6.74
C PHE A 56 4.44 13.89 -8.25
N ASP A 57 5.16 14.86 -8.82
CA ASP A 57 5.23 15.13 -10.27
C ASP A 57 6.06 14.11 -11.09
N VAL A 58 5.96 12.81 -10.76
CA VAL A 58 6.60 11.72 -11.50
C VAL A 58 5.55 10.87 -12.20
N GLN A 59 5.26 11.23 -13.45
CA GLN A 59 4.33 10.54 -14.32
C GLN A 59 5.02 9.98 -15.56
N VAL A 60 4.59 8.79 -15.97
CA VAL A 60 5.14 8.10 -17.15
C VAL A 60 4.03 7.59 -18.06
N ASP A 61 4.28 7.59 -19.36
CA ASP A 61 3.37 7.02 -20.37
C ASP A 61 4.12 6.23 -21.46
N THR A 62 5.45 6.38 -21.55
CA THR A 62 6.29 5.65 -22.49
C THR A 62 7.31 4.74 -21.79
N PRO A 63 7.82 3.69 -22.46
CA PRO A 63 8.90 2.88 -21.92
C PRO A 63 10.19 3.66 -21.59
N ALA A 64 10.47 4.74 -22.33
CA ALA A 64 11.64 5.58 -22.08
C ALA A 64 11.47 6.41 -20.80
N GLU A 65 10.31 7.04 -20.61
CA GLU A 65 9.98 7.76 -19.38
C GLU A 65 9.99 6.82 -18.16
N ALA A 66 9.43 5.61 -18.30
CA ALA A 66 9.45 4.59 -17.25
C ALA A 66 10.87 4.24 -16.80
N ARG A 67 11.77 3.93 -17.74
CA ARG A 67 13.16 3.61 -17.42
C ARG A 67 13.89 4.79 -16.79
N ALA A 68 13.70 5.99 -17.33
CA ALA A 68 14.31 7.20 -16.81
C ALA A 68 13.86 7.48 -15.36
N ALA A 69 12.57 7.30 -15.05
CA ALA A 69 12.03 7.48 -13.70
C ALA A 69 12.62 6.47 -12.71
N VAL A 70 12.71 5.19 -13.08
CA VAL A 70 13.34 4.16 -12.23
C VAL A 70 14.82 4.47 -11.99
N GLN A 71 15.57 4.84 -13.04
CA GLN A 71 16.98 5.21 -12.92
C GLN A 71 17.17 6.44 -12.02
N HIS A 72 16.30 7.45 -12.14
CA HIS A 72 16.35 8.65 -11.31
C HIS A 72 16.23 8.33 -9.81
N TYR A 73 15.27 7.46 -9.43
CA TYR A 73 15.16 7.01 -8.04
C TYR A 73 16.34 6.14 -7.61
N LYS A 74 16.87 5.29 -8.49
CA LYS A 74 18.07 4.51 -8.21
C LYS A 74 19.27 5.41 -7.90
N ASP A 75 19.47 6.45 -8.70
CA ASP A 75 20.55 7.43 -8.54
C ASP A 75 20.41 8.21 -7.22
N ALA A 76 19.17 8.45 -6.77
CA ALA A 76 18.86 9.04 -5.47
C ALA A 76 18.97 8.04 -4.29
N GLY A 77 19.37 6.79 -4.54
CA GLY A 77 19.60 5.77 -3.52
C GLY A 77 18.32 5.12 -2.99
N TYR A 78 17.24 5.10 -3.77
CA TYR A 78 16.03 4.35 -3.44
C TYR A 78 16.25 2.85 -3.68
N GLU A 79 15.52 2.03 -2.91
CA GLU A 79 15.61 0.57 -2.95
C GLU A 79 14.36 -0.06 -3.56
N GLN A 80 13.27 0.70 -3.64
CA GLN A 80 12.00 0.25 -4.20
C GLN A 80 11.36 1.30 -5.12
N ILE A 81 10.38 0.88 -5.91
CA ILE A 81 9.50 1.76 -6.69
C ILE A 81 8.06 1.54 -6.21
N LYS A 82 7.34 2.63 -5.92
CA LYS A 82 5.92 2.67 -5.58
C LYS A 82 5.09 2.94 -6.83
N ILE A 83 4.23 1.99 -7.20
CA ILE A 83 3.26 2.11 -8.29
C ILE A 83 1.95 2.74 -7.80
N ARG A 84 1.38 3.58 -8.66
CA ARG A 84 0.08 4.23 -8.49
C ARG A 84 -0.94 3.88 -9.57
N ASP A 85 -2.14 4.43 -9.39
CA ASP A 85 -3.39 3.93 -9.95
C ASP A 85 -3.49 3.99 -11.47
N ASN A 86 -2.75 4.89 -12.12
CA ASN A 86 -2.92 5.19 -13.53
C ASN A 86 -1.83 4.56 -14.43
N VAL A 87 -0.92 3.77 -13.85
CA VAL A 87 0.10 3.05 -14.62
C VAL A 87 -0.55 1.96 -15.49
N LYS A 88 -0.35 2.02 -16.81
CA LYS A 88 -0.84 1.01 -17.76
C LYS A 88 -0.05 -0.29 -17.62
N LEU A 89 -0.66 -1.43 -17.95
CA LEU A 89 -0.03 -2.77 -17.86
C LEU A 89 1.30 -2.85 -18.62
N GLU A 90 1.35 -2.36 -19.86
CA GLU A 90 2.56 -2.35 -20.68
C GLU A 90 3.70 -1.58 -19.99
N THR A 91 3.37 -0.43 -19.40
CA THR A 91 4.31 0.44 -18.68
C THR A 91 4.74 -0.18 -17.36
N LEU A 92 3.82 -0.82 -16.63
CA LEU A 92 4.12 -1.54 -15.39
C LEU A 92 5.20 -2.61 -15.64
N LYS A 93 5.06 -3.41 -16.70
CA LYS A 93 6.07 -4.42 -17.09
C LYS A 93 7.44 -3.81 -17.38
N VAL A 94 7.48 -2.60 -17.95
CA VAL A 94 8.76 -1.89 -18.19
C VAL A 94 9.36 -1.41 -16.87
N ILE A 95 8.54 -0.85 -15.97
CA ILE A 95 8.99 -0.37 -14.66
C ILE A 95 9.55 -1.53 -13.83
N THR A 96 8.83 -2.64 -13.75
CA THR A 96 9.24 -3.82 -12.96
C THR A 96 10.51 -4.44 -13.51
N ALA A 97 10.58 -4.67 -14.83
CA ALA A 97 11.79 -5.19 -15.46
C ALA A 97 13.02 -4.30 -15.21
N GLU A 98 12.87 -2.97 -15.31
CA GLU A 98 13.97 -2.04 -15.06
C GLU A 98 14.36 -1.97 -13.59
N ALA A 99 13.38 -1.95 -12.68
CA ALA A 99 13.62 -1.96 -11.24
C ALA A 99 14.41 -3.23 -10.85
N HIS A 100 13.98 -4.40 -11.32
CA HIS A 100 14.66 -5.67 -11.08
C HIS A 100 16.07 -5.69 -11.70
N ARG A 101 16.26 -5.15 -12.91
CA ARG A 101 17.58 -4.99 -13.54
C ARG A 101 18.54 -4.16 -12.68
N LEU A 102 18.03 -3.15 -11.97
CA LEU A 102 18.79 -2.28 -11.07
C LEU A 102 18.86 -2.81 -9.62
N GLY A 103 18.34 -4.02 -9.36
CA GLY A 103 18.31 -4.65 -8.04
C GLY A 103 17.36 -3.98 -7.06
N MET A 104 16.32 -3.29 -7.56
CA MET A 104 15.23 -2.71 -6.79
C MET A 104 14.00 -3.63 -6.84
N THR A 105 13.08 -3.47 -5.90
CA THR A 105 11.77 -4.16 -5.92
C THR A 105 10.62 -3.19 -6.18
N VAL A 106 9.47 -3.69 -6.59
CA VAL A 106 8.28 -2.88 -6.89
C VAL A 106 7.16 -3.18 -5.90
N THR A 107 6.62 -2.12 -5.29
CA THR A 107 5.49 -2.14 -4.36
C THR A 107 4.42 -1.18 -4.84
N GLY A 108 3.18 -1.28 -4.37
CA GLY A 108 2.21 -0.23 -4.63
C GLY A 108 0.78 -0.65 -4.72
N HIS A 109 0.00 0.24 -5.33
CA HIS A 109 -1.37 -0.04 -5.68
C HIS A 109 -1.41 -1.05 -6.82
N VAL A 110 -2.52 -1.76 -6.95
CA VAL A 110 -2.86 -2.44 -8.20
C VAL A 110 -3.49 -1.39 -9.12
N PRO A 111 -2.89 -1.07 -10.29
CA PRO A 111 -3.42 -0.03 -11.16
C PRO A 111 -4.85 -0.33 -11.66
N LYS A 112 -5.54 0.71 -12.13
CA LYS A 112 -6.89 0.58 -12.67
C LYS A 112 -6.90 -0.35 -13.88
N GLY A 113 -7.94 -1.18 -13.98
CA GLY A 113 -8.13 -2.11 -15.09
C GLY A 113 -7.39 -3.44 -14.96
N MET A 114 -6.74 -3.70 -13.82
CA MET A 114 -6.16 -5.01 -13.51
C MET A 114 -6.47 -5.44 -12.07
N ASN A 115 -6.30 -6.72 -11.78
CA ASN A 115 -6.34 -7.27 -10.42
C ASN A 115 -4.93 -7.61 -9.92
N ALA A 116 -4.83 -7.96 -8.63
CA ALA A 116 -3.57 -8.28 -7.98
C ALA A 116 -2.79 -9.43 -8.66
N LEU A 117 -3.48 -10.42 -9.23
CA LEU A 117 -2.81 -11.52 -9.93
C LEU A 117 -2.06 -11.00 -11.15
N GLN A 118 -2.72 -10.14 -11.94
CA GLN A 118 -2.14 -9.53 -13.14
C GLN A 118 -1.00 -8.55 -12.79
N ALA A 119 -1.12 -7.81 -11.68
CA ALA A 119 -0.08 -6.90 -11.23
C ALA A 119 1.19 -7.64 -10.77
N VAL A 120 1.04 -8.74 -10.04
CA VAL A 120 2.15 -9.63 -9.65
C VAL A 120 2.76 -10.33 -10.86
N GLU A 121 1.94 -10.81 -11.80
CA GLU A 121 2.41 -11.39 -13.06
C GLU A 121 3.17 -10.35 -13.92
N ALA A 122 2.81 -9.07 -13.81
CA ALA A 122 3.55 -7.96 -14.42
C ALA A 122 4.85 -7.62 -13.68
N GLY A 123 5.18 -8.29 -12.57
CA GLY A 123 6.45 -8.16 -11.85
C GLY A 123 6.39 -7.33 -10.57
N MET A 124 5.20 -7.02 -10.03
CA MET A 124 5.14 -6.41 -8.69
C MET A 124 5.50 -7.42 -7.61
N ASP A 125 6.49 -7.08 -6.79
CA ASP A 125 6.94 -7.91 -5.66
C ASP A 125 5.98 -7.80 -4.46
N GLN A 126 5.32 -6.64 -4.31
CA GLN A 126 4.49 -6.35 -3.15
C GLN A 126 3.24 -5.56 -3.50
N ILE A 127 2.14 -5.82 -2.78
CA ILE A 127 0.88 -5.09 -2.93
C ILE A 127 0.54 -4.37 -1.64
N ASN A 128 0.30 -3.06 -1.72
CA ASN A 128 -0.22 -2.27 -0.61
C ASN A 128 -1.74 -2.20 -0.66
N HIS A 129 -2.34 -2.06 0.51
CA HIS A 129 -3.76 -1.96 0.79
C HIS A 129 -4.54 -3.24 0.55
N LEU A 130 -5.29 -3.64 1.58
CA LEU A 130 -5.98 -4.93 1.60
C LEU A 130 -7.09 -5.04 0.55
N ASN A 131 -7.70 -3.93 0.12
CA ASN A 131 -8.65 -3.94 -0.99
C ASN A 131 -8.00 -4.37 -2.31
N PHE A 132 -6.75 -3.97 -2.56
CA PHE A 132 -6.01 -4.40 -3.74
C PHE A 132 -5.57 -5.85 -3.60
N VAL A 133 -5.08 -6.28 -2.44
CA VAL A 133 -4.77 -7.70 -2.17
C VAL A 133 -6.00 -8.58 -2.36
N ALA A 134 -7.16 -8.16 -1.86
CA ALA A 134 -8.42 -8.89 -1.98
C ALA A 134 -8.85 -9.13 -3.43
N SER A 135 -8.44 -8.27 -4.38
CA SER A 135 -8.74 -8.48 -5.81
C SER A 135 -8.16 -9.79 -6.37
N ALA A 136 -7.14 -10.38 -5.73
CA ALA A 136 -6.64 -11.71 -6.10
C ALA A 136 -7.67 -12.82 -5.81
N PHE A 137 -8.47 -12.66 -4.76
CA PHE A 137 -9.51 -13.62 -4.34
C PHE A 137 -10.80 -13.44 -5.14
N PHE A 138 -11.01 -12.24 -5.70
CA PHE A 138 -12.19 -11.87 -6.47
C PHE A 138 -11.84 -11.36 -7.87
N PRO A 139 -11.16 -12.15 -8.72
CA PRO A 139 -10.55 -11.65 -9.96
C PRO A 139 -11.54 -11.14 -11.01
N LYS A 140 -12.84 -11.46 -10.87
CA LYS A 140 -13.94 -11.03 -11.76
C LYS A 140 -14.92 -10.07 -11.09
N ALA A 141 -14.68 -9.66 -9.85
CA ALA A 141 -15.58 -8.74 -9.15
C ALA A 141 -15.48 -7.33 -9.73
N ASP A 142 -16.60 -6.60 -9.69
CA ASP A 142 -16.59 -5.16 -9.96
C ASP A 142 -15.83 -4.46 -8.82
N PRO A 143 -14.72 -3.76 -9.09
CA PRO A 143 -13.92 -3.09 -8.06
C PRO A 143 -14.71 -1.98 -7.34
N ARG A 144 -15.85 -1.52 -7.89
CA ARG A 144 -16.74 -0.54 -7.25
C ARG A 144 -17.69 -1.17 -6.23
N ARG A 145 -17.71 -2.50 -6.11
CA ARG A 145 -18.58 -3.24 -5.20
C ARG A 145 -17.71 -3.99 -4.18
N PRO A 146 -17.58 -3.45 -2.96
CA PRO A 146 -16.90 -4.15 -1.87
C PRO A 146 -17.51 -5.54 -1.64
N GLN A 147 -16.65 -6.52 -1.37
CA GLN A 147 -17.08 -7.89 -1.10
C GLN A 147 -17.38 -8.03 0.39
N VAL A 148 -18.58 -8.54 0.69
CA VAL A 148 -19.11 -8.65 2.06
C VAL A 148 -19.01 -10.07 2.62
N SER A 149 -18.53 -11.02 1.81
CA SER A 149 -18.25 -12.38 2.25
C SER A 149 -17.13 -13.00 1.43
N ILE A 150 -16.48 -14.02 1.99
CA ILE A 150 -15.50 -14.84 1.29
C ILE A 150 -15.64 -16.30 1.72
N ASP A 151 -15.56 -17.19 0.73
CA ASP A 151 -15.32 -18.62 0.94
C ASP A 151 -13.84 -18.90 0.71
N LEU A 152 -13.11 -19.16 1.80
CA LEU A 152 -11.68 -19.48 1.76
C LEU A 152 -11.39 -20.85 1.13
N GLU A 153 -12.39 -21.74 1.05
CA GLU A 153 -12.24 -23.06 0.45
C GLU A 153 -12.53 -23.09 -1.05
N SER A 154 -13.06 -21.98 -1.59
CA SER A 154 -13.37 -21.85 -3.01
C SER A 154 -12.14 -22.01 -3.91
N PRO A 155 -12.31 -22.44 -5.18
CA PRO A 155 -11.20 -22.56 -6.13
C PRO A 155 -10.41 -21.26 -6.31
N ASN A 156 -11.08 -20.10 -6.31
CA ASN A 156 -10.43 -18.80 -6.44
C ASN A 156 -9.56 -18.47 -5.23
N SER A 157 -10.06 -18.67 -4.01
CA SER A 157 -9.28 -18.42 -2.78
C SER A 157 -8.05 -19.31 -2.69
N LYS A 158 -8.21 -20.61 -2.98
CA LYS A 158 -7.09 -21.56 -3.02
C LYS A 158 -6.07 -21.21 -4.10
N TYR A 159 -6.54 -20.76 -5.26
CA TYR A 159 -5.67 -20.29 -6.33
C TYR A 159 -4.90 -19.03 -5.91
N ALA A 160 -5.57 -18.01 -5.38
CA ALA A 160 -4.95 -16.76 -4.96
C ALA A 160 -3.84 -16.99 -3.92
N LEU A 161 -4.12 -17.79 -2.89
CA LEU A 161 -3.13 -18.12 -1.84
C LEU A 161 -1.91 -18.84 -2.42
N ARG A 162 -2.14 -19.86 -3.26
CA ARG A 162 -1.03 -20.58 -3.91
C ARG A 162 -0.21 -19.64 -4.82
N PHE A 163 -0.89 -18.87 -5.65
CA PHE A 163 -0.26 -17.95 -6.60
C PHE A 163 0.62 -16.92 -5.89
N LEU A 164 0.09 -16.22 -4.87
CA LEU A 164 0.85 -15.21 -4.12
C LEU A 164 2.05 -15.83 -3.40
N LYS A 165 1.90 -17.05 -2.88
CA LYS A 165 2.99 -17.78 -2.23
C LYS A 165 4.09 -18.18 -3.22
N GLU A 166 3.72 -18.74 -4.38
CA GLU A 166 4.66 -19.17 -5.42
C GLU A 166 5.46 -18.00 -6.00
N HIS A 167 4.85 -16.81 -6.08
CA HIS A 167 5.52 -15.58 -6.52
C HIS A 167 6.28 -14.87 -5.41
N GLY A 168 6.27 -15.38 -4.17
CA GLY A 168 6.92 -14.72 -3.04
C GLY A 168 6.35 -13.33 -2.72
N THR A 169 5.09 -13.08 -3.09
CA THR A 169 4.48 -11.74 -2.98
C THR A 169 4.37 -11.31 -1.52
N VAL A 170 4.83 -10.09 -1.23
CA VAL A 170 4.63 -9.46 0.09
C VAL A 170 3.32 -8.67 0.08
N THR A 171 2.55 -8.80 1.15
CA THR A 171 1.30 -8.05 1.32
C THR A 171 1.46 -7.01 2.41
N ASP A 172 0.97 -5.80 2.15
CA ASP A 172 0.92 -4.71 3.11
C ASP A 172 -0.54 -4.28 3.25
N PRO A 173 -1.30 -4.88 4.18
CA PRO A 173 -2.75 -4.68 4.25
C PRO A 173 -3.18 -3.26 4.64
N THR A 174 -2.29 -2.49 5.29
CA THR A 174 -2.60 -1.18 5.90
C THR A 174 -3.91 -1.20 6.68
N VAL A 175 -4.14 -2.25 7.49
CA VAL A 175 -5.47 -2.54 8.08
C VAL A 175 -5.94 -1.44 9.03
N ALA A 176 -5.03 -0.79 9.77
CA ALA A 176 -5.36 0.32 10.65
C ALA A 176 -5.93 1.52 9.88
N VAL A 177 -5.31 1.89 8.75
CA VAL A 177 -5.84 2.94 7.86
C VAL A 177 -7.16 2.53 7.26
N LEU A 178 -7.26 1.28 6.79
CA LEU A 178 -8.46 0.79 6.16
C LEU A 178 -9.65 0.83 7.13
N GLU A 179 -9.49 0.31 8.34
CA GLU A 179 -10.51 0.36 9.40
C GLU A 179 -10.92 1.80 9.69
N LEU A 180 -9.97 2.72 9.85
CA LEU A 180 -10.26 4.14 9.99
C LEU A 180 -11.05 4.71 8.79
N MET A 181 -10.74 4.30 7.56
CA MET A 181 -11.41 4.79 6.37
C MET A 181 -12.84 4.27 6.21
N ILE A 182 -13.10 3.02 6.61
CA ILE A 182 -14.38 2.34 6.33
C ILE A 182 -15.22 2.01 7.56
N HIS A 183 -14.79 2.38 8.78
CA HIS A 183 -15.62 2.17 9.97
C HIS A 183 -16.98 2.88 9.81
N PRO A 184 -18.07 2.32 10.36
CA PRO A 184 -19.34 3.04 10.46
C PRO A 184 -19.16 4.28 11.35
N LYS A 185 -19.66 5.44 10.94
CA LYS A 185 -19.54 6.69 11.73
C LYS A 185 -20.16 6.63 13.14
N GLU A 186 -21.06 5.67 13.40
CA GLU A 186 -21.66 5.43 14.72
C GLU A 186 -20.70 4.70 15.66
N THR A 187 -19.67 4.04 15.11
CA THR A 187 -18.60 3.41 15.89
C THR A 187 -17.57 4.49 16.22
N PRO A 188 -17.44 4.93 17.49
CA PRO A 188 -16.46 5.95 17.85
C PRO A 188 -15.04 5.46 17.53
N ILE A 189 -14.20 6.31 16.95
CA ILE A 189 -12.84 5.92 16.55
C ILE A 189 -12.02 5.49 17.77
N GLU A 190 -12.24 6.13 18.93
CA GLU A 190 -11.58 5.81 20.21
C GLU A 190 -11.83 4.36 20.67
N SER A 191 -12.86 3.69 20.15
CA SER A 191 -13.14 2.30 20.48
C SER A 191 -12.14 1.32 19.87
N PHE A 192 -11.48 1.68 18.77
CA PHE A 192 -10.46 0.86 18.10
C PHE A 192 -9.11 1.57 17.93
N GLU A 193 -9.05 2.90 18.06
CA GLU A 193 -7.84 3.71 18.14
C GLU A 193 -7.88 4.64 19.37
N PRO A 194 -7.64 4.13 20.58
CA PRO A 194 -7.68 4.94 21.82
C PRO A 194 -6.66 6.10 21.83
N GLY A 195 -5.63 6.02 20.99
CA GLY A 195 -4.62 7.06 20.82
C GLY A 195 -5.16 8.34 20.19
N LEU A 196 -6.35 8.32 19.58
CA LEU A 196 -6.99 9.51 18.99
C LEU A 196 -7.10 10.67 19.98
N THR A 197 -7.31 10.37 21.26
CA THR A 197 -7.39 11.37 22.35
C THR A 197 -6.10 12.17 22.56
N LYS A 198 -4.98 11.74 21.98
CA LYS A 198 -3.65 12.36 22.09
C LYS A 198 -3.20 13.07 20.81
N VAL A 199 -4.02 13.05 19.77
CA VAL A 199 -3.69 13.64 18.47
C VAL A 199 -3.77 15.16 18.55
N PRO A 200 -2.88 15.91 17.84
CA PRO A 200 -3.00 17.36 17.72
C PRO A 200 -4.41 17.81 17.27
N PRO A 201 -4.99 18.86 17.88
CA PRO A 201 -6.34 19.32 17.54
C PRO A 201 -6.57 19.58 16.05
N GLU A 202 -5.52 19.98 15.33
CA GLU A 202 -5.53 20.27 13.89
C GLU A 202 -5.83 19.03 13.04
N LEU A 203 -5.53 17.83 13.55
CA LEU A 203 -5.77 16.57 12.84
C LEU A 203 -7.10 15.93 13.22
N VAL A 204 -7.67 16.27 14.38
CA VAL A 204 -8.92 15.66 14.89
C VAL A 204 -10.06 15.82 13.88
N GLU A 205 -10.23 17.02 13.31
CA GLU A 205 -11.28 17.25 12.32
C GLU A 205 -11.09 16.38 11.06
N GLN A 206 -9.85 16.22 10.59
CA GLN A 206 -9.55 15.41 9.40
C GLN A 206 -9.74 13.92 9.65
N ILE A 207 -9.45 13.46 10.87
CA ILE A 207 -9.67 12.08 11.29
C ILE A 207 -11.17 11.80 11.44
N ASN A 208 -11.94 12.71 12.07
CA ASN A 208 -13.39 12.57 12.26
C ASN A 208 -14.19 12.64 10.94
N LYS A 209 -13.57 13.13 9.85
CA LYS A 209 -14.17 13.08 8.50
C LYS A 209 -14.17 11.67 7.91
N LYS A 210 -13.31 10.77 8.40
CA LYS A 210 -13.20 9.37 7.92
C LYS A 210 -14.41 8.53 8.36
N GLY A 211 -14.48 7.32 7.85
CA GLY A 211 -15.60 6.40 8.07
C GLY A 211 -16.70 6.53 7.00
N GLY A 212 -17.47 5.46 6.86
CA GLY A 212 -18.59 5.35 5.95
C GLY A 212 -19.92 5.82 6.56
N PRO A 213 -20.95 6.04 5.72
CA PRO A 213 -22.23 6.57 6.18
C PRO A 213 -22.99 5.58 7.07
N ALA A 214 -23.77 6.12 8.02
CA ALA A 214 -24.59 5.39 8.98
C ALA A 214 -25.43 4.25 8.39
N GLY A 215 -26.08 4.56 7.26
CA GLY A 215 -26.99 3.64 6.58
C GLY A 215 -26.30 2.41 5.98
N GLU A 216 -24.97 2.39 5.94
CA GLU A 216 -24.16 1.29 5.38
C GLU A 216 -23.39 0.52 6.47
N ALA A 217 -23.63 0.82 7.75
CA ALA A 217 -22.86 0.29 8.87
C ALA A 217 -22.70 -1.23 8.88
N GLU A 218 -23.78 -1.98 8.60
CA GLU A 218 -23.73 -3.44 8.54
C GLU A 218 -22.84 -3.94 7.38
N GLY A 219 -23.05 -3.39 6.19
CA GLY A 219 -22.24 -3.72 5.01
C GLY A 219 -20.76 -3.44 5.22
N LEU A 220 -20.43 -2.28 5.82
CA LEU A 220 -19.05 -1.92 6.15
C LEU A 220 -18.41 -2.89 7.15
N ARG A 221 -19.15 -3.30 8.19
CA ARG A 221 -18.69 -4.33 9.14
C ARG A 221 -18.42 -5.67 8.44
N MET A 222 -19.30 -6.08 7.52
CA MET A 222 -19.12 -7.32 6.75
C MET A 222 -17.92 -7.23 5.80
N VAL A 223 -17.65 -6.06 5.21
CA VAL A 223 -16.43 -5.82 4.42
C VAL A 223 -15.20 -5.96 5.31
N ILE A 224 -15.14 -5.30 6.49
CA ILE A 224 -14.02 -5.42 7.43
C ILE A 224 -13.78 -6.89 7.80
N ASP A 225 -14.83 -7.63 8.20
CA ASP A 225 -14.73 -9.04 8.55
C ASP A 225 -14.20 -9.90 7.39
N THR A 226 -14.67 -9.65 6.17
CA THR A 226 -14.19 -10.33 4.95
C THR A 226 -12.70 -10.09 4.72
N LEU A 227 -12.27 -8.83 4.87
CA LEU A 227 -10.87 -8.45 4.67
C LEU A 227 -9.96 -9.01 5.78
N LEU A 228 -10.42 -9.03 7.04
CA LEU A 228 -9.71 -9.69 8.16
C LEU A 228 -9.57 -11.21 7.96
N LYS A 229 -10.61 -11.88 7.43
CA LYS A 229 -10.53 -13.30 7.04
C LYS A 229 -9.46 -13.54 5.97
N ILE A 230 -9.33 -12.63 5.00
CA ILE A 230 -8.26 -12.68 3.99
C ILE A 230 -6.88 -12.55 4.66
N ILE A 231 -6.67 -11.58 5.56
CA ILE A 231 -5.40 -11.45 6.30
C ILE A 231 -5.08 -12.75 7.05
N GLY A 232 -6.05 -13.32 7.76
CA GLY A 232 -5.88 -14.57 8.48
C GLY A 232 -5.50 -15.75 7.57
N ALA A 233 -6.05 -15.80 6.35
CA ALA A 233 -5.72 -16.81 5.36
C ALA A 233 -4.30 -16.62 4.78
N LEU A 234 -3.91 -15.38 4.46
CA LEU A 234 -2.55 -15.04 4.01
C LEU A 234 -1.51 -15.45 5.05
N HIS A 235 -1.75 -15.12 6.32
CA HIS A 235 -0.88 -15.48 7.44
C HIS A 235 -0.75 -17.01 7.58
N LYS A 236 -1.88 -17.75 7.60
CA LYS A 236 -1.89 -19.23 7.67
C LYS A 236 -1.16 -19.90 6.50
N ALA A 237 -1.16 -19.27 5.32
CA ALA A 237 -0.47 -19.78 4.14
C ALA A 237 1.06 -19.51 4.14
N ASN A 238 1.57 -18.78 5.14
CA ASN A 238 2.93 -18.23 5.22
C ASN A 238 3.27 -17.26 4.08
N ILE A 239 2.30 -16.46 3.65
CA ILE A 239 2.53 -15.34 2.73
C ILE A 239 3.03 -14.15 3.57
N PRO A 240 4.15 -13.49 3.21
CA PRO A 240 4.67 -12.37 3.97
C PRO A 240 3.65 -11.24 4.12
N ILE A 241 3.44 -10.80 5.35
CA ILE A 241 2.61 -9.63 5.70
C ILE A 241 3.51 -8.62 6.41
N VAL A 242 3.52 -7.38 5.93
CA VAL A 242 4.18 -6.26 6.60
C VAL A 242 3.15 -5.37 7.29
N ALA A 243 3.52 -4.83 8.44
CA ALA A 243 2.66 -3.95 9.22
C ALA A 243 2.77 -2.50 8.72
N GLY A 244 1.99 -2.16 7.69
CA GLY A 244 1.78 -0.78 7.27
C GLY A 244 0.66 -0.09 8.05
N THR A 245 0.78 1.23 8.20
CA THR A 245 -0.14 2.12 8.94
C THR A 245 -0.35 3.42 8.18
#